data_AF-A0A6N0NVC3-F1
#
_entry.id   AF-A0A6N0NVC3-F1
#
_cell.length_a   1.000
_cell.length_b   1.000
_cell.length_c   1.000
_cell.angle_alpha   90.00
_cell.angle_beta   90.00
_cell.angle_gamma   90.00
#
_symmetry.space_group_name_H-M   'P 1'
#
loop_
_entity.id
_entity.type
_entity.pdbx_description
1 polymer ?
#
loop_
_entity_poly.entity_id
_entity_poly.type
_entity_poly.pdbx_seq_one_letter_code
_entity_poly.pdbx_strand_id
1 'polypeptide(L)'
;MKVGYVSTNYSIGCDADKTLRLSSLLPDKVLKVSLSNLECLRKILAWNLEHGITFFRISSNTVPFASHPKLNLDWRRELQHVLGEIGDFVREHSMRISMHPGQFVVINSHRDDVVRSSLEELMYHADLLDLMGLRDAHVQIHVGSSKGGKAQSLDRFIHTYQQLPENVKSKLVIENDDRIFNVKDCLELSSRIKIPVVLDNLHHSLNNSGESFIEAFEKVRLTWTERPMLDYSEQERGAKPGVHASTLSEDNFAKFAEGLDGVDVMLEVKDKEKSALKAVRILREMGKLE
;
A
#
# COMPACT_ATOMS: atom_id res chain seq x y z
N MET A 1 14.23 7.26 -8.91
CA MET A 1 13.44 6.53 -7.90
C MET A 1 12.46 7.52 -7.30
N LYS A 2 11.21 7.14 -7.09
CA LYS A 2 10.28 7.95 -6.28
C LYS A 2 10.34 7.49 -4.82
N VAL A 3 10.20 8.44 -3.90
CA VAL A 3 10.09 8.20 -2.45
C VAL A 3 8.65 8.42 -2.03
N GLY A 4 8.14 7.55 -1.16
CA GLY A 4 6.84 7.73 -0.55
C GLY A 4 6.77 7.35 0.92
N TYR A 5 5.67 7.72 1.55
CA TYR A 5 5.33 7.37 2.93
C TYR A 5 3.82 7.17 3.07
N VAL A 6 3.39 6.75 4.27
CA VAL A 6 2.07 6.15 4.47
C VAL A 6 1.05 7.06 5.18
N SER A 7 -0.14 7.16 4.59
CA SER A 7 -1.43 7.63 5.15
C SER A 7 -1.59 9.11 5.50
N THR A 8 -0.74 9.70 6.34
CA THR A 8 -0.91 11.07 6.86
C THR A 8 0.44 11.75 7.07
N ASN A 9 0.48 13.07 7.22
CA ASN A 9 1.70 13.84 7.45
C ASN A 9 1.58 14.58 8.79
N TYR A 10 2.49 14.30 9.73
CA TYR A 10 2.39 14.88 11.07
C TYR A 10 2.84 16.34 11.14
N SER A 11 3.49 16.85 10.09
CA SER A 11 4.06 18.20 10.04
C SER A 11 3.11 19.26 9.48
N ILE A 12 1.99 18.88 8.85
CA ILE A 12 1.07 19.83 8.15
C ILE A 12 -0.18 20.22 8.95
N GLY A 13 -0.33 19.75 10.20
CA GLY A 13 -1.39 20.19 11.11
C GLY A 13 -2.81 19.70 10.77
N CYS A 14 -2.95 18.68 9.93
CA CYS A 14 -4.22 17.99 9.68
C CYS A 14 -4.01 16.48 9.54
N ASP A 15 -5.06 15.70 9.77
CA ASP A 15 -5.05 14.24 9.64
C ASP A 15 -5.91 13.78 8.45
N ALA A 16 -5.32 13.00 7.55
CA ALA A 16 -5.99 12.43 6.37
C ALA A 16 -6.53 11.00 6.59
N ASP A 17 -6.37 10.44 7.79
CA ASP A 17 -6.68 9.05 8.12
C ASP A 17 -7.67 8.89 9.27
N LYS A 18 -8.46 9.93 9.55
CA LYS A 18 -9.49 9.89 10.60
C LYS A 18 -10.56 8.86 10.28
N THR A 19 -11.01 8.17 11.31
CA THR A 19 -12.12 7.22 11.24
C THR A 19 -13.17 7.51 12.32
N LEU A 20 -14.25 6.73 12.31
CA LEU A 20 -15.34 6.82 13.27
C LEU A 20 -15.37 5.57 14.15
N ARG A 21 -16.13 5.63 15.25
CA ARG A 21 -16.60 4.42 15.92
C ARG A 21 -17.87 3.94 15.22
N LEU A 22 -18.09 2.62 15.17
CA LEU A 22 -19.30 2.05 14.56
C LEU A 22 -20.60 2.57 15.22
N SER A 23 -20.57 2.87 16.52
CA SER A 23 -21.68 3.49 17.24
C SER A 23 -22.03 4.90 16.77
N SER A 24 -21.16 5.54 15.99
CA SER A 24 -21.35 6.87 15.40
C SER A 24 -21.51 6.83 13.87
N LEU A 25 -21.82 5.67 13.30
CA LEU A 25 -22.01 5.47 11.86
C LEU A 25 -23.32 6.16 11.40
N LEU A 26 -23.21 7.44 11.06
CA LEU A 26 -24.28 8.24 10.46
C LEU A 26 -23.76 8.79 9.11
N PRO A 27 -24.56 8.76 8.02
CA PRO A 27 -24.13 9.22 6.70
C PRO A 27 -23.46 10.60 6.71
N ASP A 28 -24.07 11.60 7.35
CA ASP A 28 -23.52 12.96 7.43
C ASP A 28 -22.17 13.02 8.16
N LYS A 29 -21.98 12.17 9.19
CA LYS A 29 -20.70 12.10 9.91
C LYS A 29 -19.62 11.46 9.05
N VAL A 30 -19.95 10.40 8.30
CA VAL A 30 -19.04 9.76 7.36
C VAL A 30 -18.63 10.77 6.30
N LEU A 31 -19.59 11.42 5.65
CA LEU A 31 -19.32 12.41 4.61
C LEU A 31 -18.46 13.57 5.13
N LYS A 32 -18.78 14.11 6.32
CA LYS A 32 -17.98 15.17 6.96
C LYS A 32 -16.53 14.75 7.22
N VAL A 33 -16.32 13.54 7.75
CA VAL A 33 -14.96 13.03 7.99
C VAL A 33 -14.23 12.77 6.68
N SER A 34 -14.90 12.18 5.69
CA SER A 34 -14.33 11.93 4.36
C SER A 34 -13.88 13.20 3.66
N LEU A 35 -14.73 14.24 3.63
CA LEU A 35 -14.36 15.53 3.04
C LEU A 35 -13.16 16.15 3.75
N SER A 36 -13.10 16.06 5.08
CA SER A 36 -11.95 16.56 5.83
C SER A 36 -10.67 15.74 5.61
N ASN A 37 -10.78 14.43 5.46
CA ASN A 37 -9.66 13.56 5.11
C ASN A 37 -9.14 13.91 3.71
N LEU A 38 -10.03 14.10 2.73
CA LEU A 38 -9.69 14.44 1.35
C LEU A 38 -9.09 15.85 1.22
N GLU A 39 -9.60 16.82 1.99
CA GLU A 39 -9.00 18.16 2.07
C GLU A 39 -7.57 18.08 2.61
N CYS A 40 -7.34 17.25 3.65
CA CYS A 40 -6.00 17.05 4.18
C CYS A 40 -5.11 16.27 3.19
N LEU A 41 -5.64 15.26 2.50
CA LEU A 41 -4.92 14.55 1.44
C LEU A 41 -4.41 15.51 0.35
N ARG A 42 -5.21 16.49 -0.08
CA ARG A 42 -4.76 17.52 -1.02
C ARG A 42 -3.57 18.32 -0.48
N LYS A 43 -3.64 18.74 0.80
CA LYS A 43 -2.54 19.45 1.46
C LYS A 43 -1.29 18.60 1.55
N ILE A 44 -1.44 17.30 1.85
CA ILE A 44 -0.34 16.32 1.84
C ILE A 44 0.29 16.24 0.46
N LEU A 45 -0.49 16.03 -0.60
CA LEU A 45 0.05 15.84 -1.95
C LEU A 45 0.75 17.10 -2.46
N ALA A 46 0.21 18.29 -2.18
CA ALA A 46 0.86 19.56 -2.48
C ALA A 46 2.20 19.72 -1.73
N TRP A 47 2.20 19.45 -0.42
CA TRP A 47 3.42 19.48 0.39
C TRP A 47 4.46 18.45 -0.11
N ASN A 48 4.01 17.25 -0.46
CA ASN A 48 4.88 16.20 -0.99
C ASN A 48 5.59 16.65 -2.27
N LEU A 49 4.85 17.26 -3.19
CA LEU A 49 5.41 17.79 -4.43
C LEU A 49 6.50 18.85 -4.16
N GLU A 50 6.24 19.80 -3.26
CA GLU A 50 7.22 20.84 -2.87
C GLU A 50 8.51 20.26 -2.28
N HIS A 51 8.43 19.06 -1.67
CA HIS A 51 9.55 18.40 -1.01
C HIS A 51 10.18 17.28 -1.84
N GLY A 52 9.76 17.09 -3.10
CA GLY A 52 10.29 16.05 -3.99
C GLY A 52 9.87 14.62 -3.60
N ILE A 53 8.73 14.47 -2.93
CA ILE A 53 8.12 13.18 -2.59
C ILE A 53 7.00 12.94 -3.60
N THR A 54 7.16 11.94 -4.47
CA THR A 54 6.24 11.71 -5.60
C THR A 54 5.62 10.31 -5.58
N PHE A 55 5.67 9.62 -4.45
CA PHE A 55 4.93 8.39 -4.18
C PHE A 55 4.16 8.52 -2.86
N PHE A 56 2.92 8.06 -2.76
CA PHE A 56 2.15 8.15 -1.53
C PHE A 56 1.18 6.98 -1.36
N ARG A 57 1.06 6.46 -0.14
CA ARG A 57 0.06 5.44 0.20
C ARG A 57 -1.15 6.09 0.85
N ILE A 58 -2.28 6.14 0.15
CA ILE A 58 -3.53 6.72 0.65
C ILE A 58 -4.09 5.83 1.77
N SER A 59 -4.59 6.46 2.82
CA SER A 59 -5.19 5.76 3.95
C SER A 59 -6.49 5.04 3.57
N SER A 60 -6.66 3.79 4.00
CA SER A 60 -7.95 3.08 3.91
C SER A 60 -9.07 3.79 4.68
N ASN A 61 -8.76 4.65 5.64
CA ASN A 61 -9.75 5.43 6.38
C ASN A 61 -10.28 6.66 5.62
N THR A 62 -9.84 6.91 4.38
CA THR A 62 -10.29 8.06 3.57
C THR A 62 -11.81 8.19 3.57
N VAL A 63 -12.52 7.08 3.36
CA VAL A 63 -13.96 6.97 3.59
C VAL A 63 -14.24 5.98 4.73
N PRO A 64 -14.51 6.46 5.96
CA PRO A 64 -14.72 5.57 7.10
C PRO A 64 -15.89 4.61 6.88
N PHE A 65 -15.65 3.32 7.10
CA PHE A 65 -16.64 2.25 6.96
C PHE A 65 -17.24 2.08 5.55
N ALA A 66 -16.55 2.51 4.49
CA ALA A 66 -17.04 2.45 3.12
C ALA A 66 -17.50 1.05 2.65
N SER A 67 -16.85 0.00 3.15
CA SER A 67 -17.15 -1.42 2.88
C SER A 67 -18.13 -2.05 3.86
N HIS A 68 -18.48 -1.35 4.95
CA HIS A 68 -19.24 -1.94 6.03
C HIS A 68 -20.73 -2.03 5.65
N PRO A 69 -21.39 -3.19 5.83
CA PRO A 69 -22.76 -3.42 5.32
C PRO A 69 -23.85 -2.54 5.95
N LYS A 70 -23.54 -1.86 7.06
CA LYS A 70 -24.46 -0.90 7.70
C LYS A 70 -24.32 0.53 7.18
N LEU A 71 -23.33 0.82 6.34
CA LEU A 71 -23.20 2.16 5.76
C LEU A 71 -24.25 2.32 4.67
N ASN A 72 -25.25 3.17 4.92
CA ASN A 72 -26.25 3.56 3.93
C ASN A 72 -25.93 4.96 3.37
N LEU A 73 -24.85 5.06 2.60
CA LEU A 73 -24.39 6.29 1.97
C LEU A 73 -23.78 5.96 0.60
N ASP A 74 -24.28 6.60 -0.45
CA ASP A 74 -23.66 6.54 -1.77
C ASP A 74 -22.47 7.51 -1.85
N TRP A 75 -21.42 7.19 -1.11
CA TRP A 75 -20.23 8.04 -1.00
C TRP A 75 -19.55 8.27 -2.35
N ARG A 76 -19.71 7.34 -3.31
CA ARG A 76 -19.16 7.45 -4.66
C ARG A 76 -19.72 8.69 -5.35
N ARG A 77 -21.04 8.83 -5.35
CA ARG A 77 -21.72 10.00 -5.91
C ARG A 77 -21.37 11.28 -5.16
N GLU A 78 -21.41 11.24 -3.82
CA GLU A 78 -21.19 12.44 -3.00
C GLU A 78 -19.74 12.96 -3.07
N LEU A 79 -18.76 12.09 -3.33
CA LEU A 79 -17.33 12.44 -3.32
C LEU A 79 -16.67 12.46 -4.71
N GLN A 80 -17.40 12.09 -5.77
CA GLN A 80 -16.83 11.96 -7.13
C GLN A 80 -16.06 13.21 -7.58
N HIS A 81 -16.62 14.40 -7.36
CA HIS A 81 -16.00 15.65 -7.80
C HIS A 81 -14.65 15.89 -7.11
N VAL A 82 -14.60 15.84 -5.78
CA VAL A 82 -13.37 16.08 -5.01
C VAL A 82 -12.31 14.99 -5.24
N LEU A 83 -12.74 13.74 -5.44
CA LEU A 83 -11.84 12.64 -5.81
C LEU A 83 -11.25 12.86 -7.20
N GLY A 84 -12.06 13.31 -8.17
CA GLY A 84 -11.62 13.66 -9.51
C GLY A 84 -10.53 14.73 -9.49
N GLU A 85 -10.73 15.81 -8.74
CA GLU A 85 -9.73 16.90 -8.62
C GLU A 85 -8.42 16.44 -7.97
N ILE A 86 -8.47 15.56 -6.96
CA ILE A 86 -7.27 14.95 -6.37
C ILE A 86 -6.56 14.09 -7.41
N GLY A 87 -7.33 13.31 -8.17
CA GLY A 87 -6.86 12.50 -9.26
C GLY A 87 -6.14 13.28 -10.36
N ASP A 88 -6.71 14.43 -10.75
CA ASP A 88 -6.13 15.34 -11.72
C ASP A 88 -4.77 15.84 -11.25
N PHE A 89 -4.68 16.29 -9.99
CA PHE A 89 -3.41 16.72 -9.38
C PHE A 89 -2.35 15.59 -9.39
N VAL A 90 -2.73 14.38 -9.00
CA VAL A 90 -1.83 13.22 -8.99
C VAL A 90 -1.29 12.93 -10.40
N ARG A 91 -2.14 12.94 -11.42
CA ARG A 91 -1.73 12.69 -12.81
C ARG A 91 -0.88 13.83 -13.37
N GLU A 92 -1.28 15.07 -13.17
CA GLU A 92 -0.57 16.26 -13.64
C GLU A 92 0.88 16.29 -13.15
N HIS A 93 1.10 15.89 -11.90
CA HIS A 93 2.43 15.86 -11.29
C HIS A 93 3.10 14.49 -11.30
N SER A 94 2.58 13.54 -12.09
CA SER A 94 3.13 12.20 -12.24
C SER A 94 3.42 11.50 -10.89
N MET A 95 2.57 11.72 -9.89
CA MET A 95 2.71 11.08 -8.59
C MET A 95 2.24 9.62 -8.67
N ARG A 96 2.95 8.72 -7.99
CA ARG A 96 2.53 7.33 -7.82
C ARG A 96 1.65 7.20 -6.59
N ILE A 97 0.64 6.34 -6.66
CA ILE A 97 -0.29 6.09 -5.56
C ILE A 97 -0.41 4.61 -5.30
N SER A 98 -0.47 4.24 -4.02
CA SER A 98 -0.89 2.92 -3.57
C SER A 98 -1.86 3.01 -2.41
N MET A 99 -2.47 1.88 -2.07
CA MET A 99 -3.18 1.65 -0.82
C MET A 99 -2.83 0.27 -0.28
N HIS A 100 -2.96 0.07 1.03
CA HIS A 100 -2.76 -1.23 1.65
C HIS A 100 -3.87 -1.44 2.71
N PRO A 101 -4.98 -2.13 2.36
CA PRO A 101 -5.99 -2.48 3.36
C PRO A 101 -5.39 -3.37 4.44
N GLY A 102 -5.76 -3.12 5.69
CA GLY A 102 -5.15 -3.82 6.83
C GLY A 102 -5.42 -5.33 6.86
N GLN A 103 -4.81 -5.99 7.85
CA GLN A 103 -4.80 -7.45 8.11
C GLN A 103 -6.15 -8.20 8.08
N PHE A 104 -7.28 -7.49 8.02
CA PHE A 104 -8.61 -8.10 7.96
C PHE A 104 -9.01 -8.53 6.54
N VAL A 105 -8.30 -8.07 5.51
CA VAL A 105 -8.49 -8.53 4.13
C VAL A 105 -7.73 -9.85 3.95
N VAL A 106 -8.49 -10.94 3.87
CA VAL A 106 -7.97 -12.30 3.75
C VAL A 106 -8.77 -13.06 2.68
N ILE A 107 -8.43 -12.82 1.40
CA ILE A 107 -9.18 -13.39 0.27
C ILE A 107 -9.05 -14.91 0.16
N ASN A 108 -8.02 -15.50 0.77
CA ASN A 108 -7.79 -16.94 0.80
C ASN A 108 -8.27 -17.62 2.10
N SER A 109 -9.14 -16.94 2.86
CA SER A 109 -9.75 -17.49 4.08
C SER A 109 -10.53 -18.78 3.76
N HIS A 110 -10.59 -19.68 4.73
CA HIS A 110 -11.44 -20.88 4.69
C HIS A 110 -12.89 -20.59 5.11
N ARG A 111 -13.18 -19.33 5.45
CA ARG A 111 -14.49 -18.86 5.89
C ARG A 111 -15.07 -17.90 4.86
N ASP A 112 -16.21 -18.27 4.28
CA ASP A 112 -16.86 -17.50 3.21
C ASP A 112 -17.27 -16.09 3.65
N ASP A 113 -17.64 -15.90 4.92
CA ASP A 113 -17.99 -14.57 5.44
C ASP A 113 -16.79 -13.62 5.46
N VAL A 114 -15.60 -14.13 5.76
CA VAL A 114 -14.34 -13.37 5.73
C VAL A 114 -13.93 -13.08 4.29
N VAL A 115 -14.06 -14.04 3.38
CA VAL A 115 -13.79 -13.81 1.95
C VAL A 115 -14.70 -12.71 1.44
N ARG A 116 -16.02 -12.80 1.67
CA ARG A 116 -16.99 -11.79 1.25
C ARG A 116 -16.65 -10.40 1.78
N SER A 117 -16.37 -10.24 3.08
CA SER A 117 -16.00 -8.92 3.63
C SER A 117 -14.67 -8.40 3.07
N SER A 118 -13.73 -9.28 2.77
CA SER A 118 -12.46 -8.91 2.13
C SER A 118 -12.69 -8.38 0.71
N LEU A 119 -13.63 -8.98 -0.03
CA LEU A 119 -14.01 -8.51 -1.36
C LEU A 119 -14.67 -7.11 -1.30
N GLU A 120 -15.57 -6.87 -0.35
CA GLU A 120 -16.18 -5.55 -0.14
C GLU A 120 -15.12 -4.47 0.17
N GLU A 121 -14.12 -4.79 1.00
CA GLU A 121 -13.01 -3.88 1.29
C GLU A 121 -12.18 -3.60 0.03
N LEU A 122 -11.84 -4.62 -0.75
CA LEU A 122 -11.08 -4.44 -1.99
C LEU A 122 -11.85 -3.66 -3.06
N MET A 123 -13.16 -3.87 -3.18
CA MET A 123 -14.01 -3.08 -4.06
C MET A 123 -14.04 -1.60 -3.66
N TYR A 124 -14.11 -1.29 -2.35
CA TYR A 124 -13.98 0.08 -1.88
C TYR A 124 -12.67 0.73 -2.34
N HIS A 125 -11.54 0.03 -2.17
CA HIS A 125 -10.23 0.56 -2.57
C HIS A 125 -10.14 0.78 -4.09
N ALA A 126 -10.63 -0.18 -4.88
CA ALA A 126 -10.67 -0.05 -6.34
C ALA A 126 -11.54 1.12 -6.79
N ASP A 127 -12.74 1.26 -6.22
CA ASP A 127 -13.68 2.32 -6.57
C ASP A 127 -13.16 3.72 -6.17
N LEU A 128 -12.46 3.82 -5.02
CA LEU A 128 -11.83 5.08 -4.62
C LEU A 128 -10.79 5.53 -5.66
N LEU A 129 -9.93 4.60 -6.10
CA LEU A 129 -8.90 4.87 -7.10
C LEU A 129 -9.51 5.11 -8.50
N ASP A 130 -10.58 4.41 -8.87
CA ASP A 130 -11.30 4.62 -10.13
C ASP A 130 -11.97 5.99 -10.19
N LEU A 131 -12.57 6.47 -9.08
CA LEU A 131 -13.15 7.82 -8.99
C LEU A 131 -12.09 8.92 -9.01
N MET A 132 -10.87 8.62 -8.53
CA MET A 132 -9.71 9.48 -8.74
C MET A 132 -9.14 9.33 -10.17
N GLY A 133 -9.61 8.41 -11.00
CA GLY A 133 -9.08 8.16 -12.35
C GLY A 133 -7.63 7.64 -12.37
N LEU A 134 -7.20 6.95 -11.31
CA LEU A 134 -5.83 6.45 -11.13
C LEU A 134 -5.74 4.98 -11.53
N ARG A 135 -5.53 4.74 -12.84
CA ARG A 135 -5.48 3.38 -13.40
C ARG A 135 -4.23 2.60 -13.01
N ASP A 136 -3.11 3.30 -12.85
CA ASP A 136 -1.80 2.71 -12.53
C ASP A 136 -1.52 2.70 -11.01
N ALA A 137 -2.56 2.91 -10.19
CA ALA A 137 -2.46 2.83 -8.73
C ALA A 137 -2.73 1.40 -8.25
N HIS A 138 -2.01 0.98 -7.20
CA HIS A 138 -2.09 -0.39 -6.71
C HIS A 138 -2.72 -0.52 -5.33
N VAL A 139 -3.40 -1.64 -5.12
CA VAL A 139 -3.89 -2.09 -3.81
C VAL A 139 -3.04 -3.29 -3.40
N GLN A 140 -2.23 -3.12 -2.37
CA GLN A 140 -1.30 -4.12 -1.88
C GLN A 140 -1.92 -4.94 -0.76
N ILE A 141 -1.79 -6.26 -0.82
CA ILE A 141 -2.24 -7.18 0.24
C ILE A 141 -1.19 -8.25 0.52
N HIS A 142 -1.21 -8.82 1.72
CA HIS A 142 -0.54 -10.10 1.96
C HIS A 142 -1.35 -11.27 1.38
N VAL A 143 -0.71 -12.42 1.21
CA VAL A 143 -1.38 -13.66 0.77
C VAL A 143 -2.44 -14.11 1.77
N GLY A 144 -2.23 -13.89 3.08
CA GLY A 144 -3.25 -14.07 4.12
C GLY A 144 -3.10 -15.35 4.94
N SER A 145 -4.12 -16.20 4.95
CA SER A 145 -4.20 -17.37 5.84
C SER A 145 -3.34 -18.54 5.35
N SER A 146 -2.71 -19.28 6.27
CA SER A 146 -2.04 -20.58 6.00
C SER A 146 -2.86 -21.82 6.36
N LYS A 147 -4.17 -21.65 6.64
CA LYS A 147 -5.02 -22.76 7.10
C LYS A 147 -5.00 -23.91 6.07
N GLY A 148 -4.70 -25.13 6.52
CA GLY A 148 -4.57 -26.29 5.63
C GLY A 148 -3.20 -26.42 4.94
N GLY A 149 -2.24 -25.57 5.30
CA GLY A 149 -0.88 -25.56 4.72
C GLY A 149 -0.74 -24.58 3.56
N LYS A 150 0.51 -24.26 3.20
CA LYS A 150 0.83 -23.25 2.18
C LYS A 150 0.19 -23.57 0.83
N ALA A 151 0.40 -24.78 0.30
CA ALA A 151 -0.11 -25.19 -1.02
C ALA A 151 -1.63 -24.97 -1.16
N GLN A 152 -2.44 -25.48 -0.22
CA GLN A 152 -3.88 -25.29 -0.23
C GLN A 152 -4.28 -23.80 -0.08
N SER A 153 -3.48 -23.03 0.64
CA SER A 153 -3.72 -21.61 0.85
C SER A 153 -3.43 -20.77 -0.40
N LEU A 154 -2.41 -21.16 -1.18
CA LEU A 154 -2.12 -20.57 -2.49
C LEU A 154 -3.24 -20.92 -3.49
N ASP A 155 -3.72 -22.16 -3.49
CA ASP A 155 -4.82 -22.58 -4.37
C ASP A 155 -6.13 -21.83 -4.05
N ARG A 156 -6.45 -21.62 -2.76
CA ARG A 156 -7.59 -20.77 -2.37
C ARG A 156 -7.41 -19.32 -2.80
N PHE A 157 -6.21 -18.76 -2.64
CA PHE A 157 -5.92 -17.40 -3.11
C PHE A 157 -6.21 -17.28 -4.61
N ILE A 158 -5.70 -18.21 -5.42
CA ILE A 158 -5.89 -18.23 -6.87
C ILE A 158 -7.36 -18.35 -7.23
N HIS A 159 -8.09 -19.26 -6.57
CA HIS A 159 -9.52 -19.47 -6.82
C HIS A 159 -10.34 -18.19 -6.58
N THR A 160 -10.09 -17.49 -5.47
CA THR A 160 -10.77 -16.22 -5.17
C THR A 160 -10.29 -15.11 -6.12
N TYR A 161 -8.99 -15.01 -6.38
CA TYR A 161 -8.41 -14.00 -7.27
C TYR A 161 -9.05 -14.04 -8.67
N GLN A 162 -9.26 -15.24 -9.22
CA GLN A 162 -9.86 -15.40 -10.54
C GLN A 162 -11.29 -14.84 -10.61
N GLN A 163 -12.02 -14.86 -9.49
CA GLN A 163 -13.39 -14.36 -9.37
C GLN A 163 -13.47 -12.86 -9.08
N LEU A 164 -12.34 -12.19 -8.81
CA LEU A 164 -12.34 -10.75 -8.57
C LEU A 164 -12.83 -9.98 -9.80
N PRO A 165 -13.63 -8.91 -9.59
CA PRO A 165 -13.93 -7.93 -10.63
C PRO A 165 -12.66 -7.37 -11.24
N GLU A 166 -12.71 -7.05 -12.53
CA GLU A 166 -11.51 -6.63 -13.28
C GLU A 166 -10.90 -5.33 -12.75
N ASN A 167 -11.72 -4.38 -12.26
CA ASN A 167 -11.23 -3.13 -11.70
C ASN A 167 -10.45 -3.30 -10.38
N VAL A 168 -10.75 -4.36 -9.62
CA VAL A 168 -9.99 -4.78 -8.43
C VAL A 168 -8.75 -5.55 -8.86
N LYS A 169 -8.91 -6.53 -9.74
CA LYS A 169 -7.83 -7.43 -10.18
C LYS A 169 -6.67 -6.66 -10.82
N SER A 170 -6.98 -5.70 -11.69
CA SER A 170 -5.99 -4.86 -12.38
C SER A 170 -5.14 -3.98 -11.46
N LYS A 171 -5.59 -3.74 -10.23
CA LYS A 171 -4.87 -2.92 -9.24
C LYS A 171 -4.17 -3.76 -8.17
N LEU A 172 -4.52 -5.04 -8.04
CA LEU A 172 -4.07 -5.85 -6.92
C LEU A 172 -2.60 -6.28 -7.09
N VAL A 173 -1.84 -6.13 -6.01
CA VAL A 173 -0.45 -6.64 -5.90
C VAL A 173 -0.30 -7.39 -4.58
N ILE A 174 0.62 -8.36 -4.52
CA ILE A 174 0.89 -9.12 -3.29
C ILE A 174 2.24 -8.79 -2.69
N GLU A 175 2.34 -8.87 -1.37
CA GLU A 175 3.58 -8.65 -0.62
C GLU A 175 4.00 -9.89 0.17
N ASN A 176 5.31 -10.16 0.25
CA ASN A 176 5.87 -11.14 1.17
C ASN A 176 5.72 -10.72 2.63
N ASP A 177 5.47 -11.68 3.52
CA ASP A 177 5.31 -11.43 4.95
C ASP A 177 6.44 -12.06 5.80
N ASP A 178 6.55 -11.64 7.06
CA ASP A 178 7.62 -12.02 8.00
C ASP A 178 7.50 -13.41 8.62
N ARG A 179 6.45 -14.20 8.30
CA ARG A 179 6.11 -15.43 9.04
C ARG A 179 5.78 -16.64 8.19
N ILE A 180 4.92 -16.45 7.19
CA ILE A 180 4.26 -17.49 6.44
C ILE A 180 4.73 -17.42 5.00
N PHE A 181 4.26 -16.46 4.21
CA PHE A 181 4.47 -16.44 2.77
C PHE A 181 5.65 -15.54 2.42
N ASN A 182 6.80 -16.16 2.15
CA ASN A 182 8.00 -15.43 1.75
C ASN A 182 7.93 -15.03 0.26
N VAL A 183 8.97 -14.35 -0.23
CA VAL A 183 9.04 -13.91 -1.62
C VAL A 183 8.95 -15.07 -2.61
N LYS A 184 9.48 -16.26 -2.29
CA LYS A 184 9.38 -17.44 -3.16
C LYS A 184 7.93 -17.90 -3.31
N ASP A 185 7.15 -17.91 -2.24
CA ASP A 185 5.72 -18.24 -2.30
C ASP A 185 4.94 -17.20 -3.14
N CYS A 186 5.28 -15.92 -2.99
CA CYS A 186 4.67 -14.84 -3.78
C CYS A 186 5.01 -14.94 -5.27
N LEU A 187 6.26 -15.29 -5.60
CA LEU A 187 6.69 -15.54 -6.98
C LEU A 187 6.00 -16.78 -7.58
N GLU A 188 5.74 -17.81 -6.79
CA GLU A 188 4.92 -18.96 -7.23
C GLU A 188 3.51 -18.52 -7.62
N LEU A 189 2.84 -17.74 -6.77
CA LEU A 189 1.54 -17.15 -7.09
C LEU A 189 1.61 -16.31 -8.36
N SER A 190 2.55 -15.37 -8.43
CA SER A 190 2.76 -14.49 -9.58
C SER A 190 2.95 -15.28 -10.88
N SER A 191 3.69 -16.40 -10.84
CA SER A 191 3.87 -17.25 -12.02
C SER A 191 2.56 -17.81 -12.58
N ARG A 192 1.59 -18.13 -11.69
CA ARG A 192 0.31 -18.80 -12.01
C ARG A 192 -0.78 -17.81 -12.42
N ILE A 193 -0.84 -16.62 -11.80
CA ILE A 193 -1.93 -15.64 -12.01
C ILE A 193 -1.48 -14.26 -12.48
N LYS A 194 -0.17 -14.08 -12.72
CA LYS A 194 0.45 -12.83 -13.20
C LYS A 194 0.19 -11.61 -12.32
N ILE A 195 0.03 -11.83 -11.01
CA ILE A 195 -0.06 -10.75 -10.02
C ILE A 195 1.34 -10.17 -9.75
N PRO A 196 1.54 -8.84 -9.76
CA PRO A 196 2.81 -8.25 -9.37
C PRO A 196 3.12 -8.48 -7.89
N VAL A 197 4.41 -8.56 -7.57
CA VAL A 197 4.90 -8.77 -6.21
C VAL A 197 5.58 -7.50 -5.70
N VAL A 198 5.16 -6.98 -4.55
CA VAL A 198 5.89 -5.97 -3.78
C VAL A 198 6.85 -6.73 -2.86
N LEU A 199 8.13 -6.38 -2.91
CA LEU A 199 9.12 -6.94 -1.99
C LEU A 199 9.29 -5.98 -0.81
N ASP A 200 9.01 -6.47 0.39
CA ASP A 200 9.35 -5.81 1.65
C ASP A 200 10.70 -6.32 2.16
N ASN A 201 11.63 -5.41 2.39
CA ASN A 201 13.01 -5.75 2.78
C ASN A 201 13.12 -6.31 4.21
N LEU A 202 12.32 -5.82 5.16
CA LEU A 202 12.36 -6.25 6.55
C LEU A 202 11.74 -7.64 6.67
N HIS A 203 10.57 -7.86 6.07
CA HIS A 203 9.93 -9.16 5.96
C HIS A 203 10.85 -10.17 5.29
N HIS A 204 11.50 -9.79 4.19
CA HIS A 204 12.47 -10.65 3.50
C HIS A 204 13.65 -11.04 4.41
N SER A 205 14.18 -10.09 5.18
CA SER A 205 15.28 -10.38 6.11
C SER A 205 14.91 -11.39 7.20
N LEU A 206 13.63 -11.46 7.58
CA LEU A 206 13.09 -12.34 8.61
C LEU A 206 12.60 -13.69 8.05
N ASN A 207 12.12 -13.69 6.81
CA ASN A 207 11.51 -14.84 6.16
C ASN A 207 11.89 -14.89 4.67
N ASN A 208 13.02 -15.55 4.38
CA ASN A 208 13.51 -15.82 3.02
C ASN A 208 13.85 -17.31 2.85
N SER A 209 14.19 -17.73 1.62
CA SER A 209 14.65 -19.10 1.32
C SER A 209 16.16 -19.20 1.09
N GLY A 210 16.94 -18.26 1.65
CA GLY A 210 18.40 -18.18 1.49
C GLY A 210 18.88 -17.26 0.37
N GLU A 211 17.98 -16.69 -0.42
CA GLU A 211 18.30 -15.69 -1.44
C GLU A 211 18.67 -14.34 -0.83
N SER A 212 19.66 -13.68 -1.42
CA SER A 212 19.97 -12.28 -1.10
C SER A 212 18.82 -11.36 -1.52
N PHE A 213 18.77 -10.17 -0.92
CA PHE A 213 17.76 -9.17 -1.26
C PHE A 213 17.79 -8.78 -2.75
N ILE A 214 18.99 -8.62 -3.34
CA ILE A 214 19.14 -8.27 -4.76
C ILE A 214 18.67 -9.41 -5.67
N GLU A 215 18.99 -10.67 -5.35
CA GLU A 215 18.47 -11.81 -6.12
C GLU A 215 16.94 -11.93 -6.04
N ALA A 216 16.35 -11.64 -4.89
CA ALA A 216 14.90 -11.58 -4.72
C ALA A 216 14.30 -10.43 -5.54
N PHE A 217 14.90 -9.24 -5.47
CA PHE A 217 14.45 -8.06 -6.19
C PHE A 217 14.47 -8.26 -7.71
N GLU A 218 15.54 -8.83 -8.27
CA GLU A 218 15.62 -9.07 -9.72
C GLU A 218 14.53 -10.02 -10.22
N LYS A 219 14.14 -11.02 -9.42
CA LYS A 219 13.01 -11.90 -9.77
C LYS A 219 11.67 -11.17 -9.64
N VAL A 220 11.50 -10.40 -8.57
CA VAL A 220 10.29 -9.61 -8.32
C VAL A 220 10.09 -8.57 -9.41
N ARG A 221 11.15 -7.92 -9.87
CA ARG A 221 11.13 -6.94 -10.96
C ARG A 221 10.47 -7.49 -12.23
N LEU A 222 10.69 -8.76 -12.55
CA LEU A 222 10.10 -9.43 -13.72
C LEU A 222 8.58 -9.66 -13.60
N THR A 223 8.00 -9.46 -12.42
CA THR A 223 6.55 -9.57 -12.19
C THR A 223 5.80 -8.28 -12.53
N TRP A 224 6.53 -7.18 -12.76
CA TRP A 224 5.96 -5.87 -13.10
C TRP A 224 6.13 -5.57 -14.58
N THR A 225 5.09 -5.01 -15.20
CA THR A 225 5.16 -4.42 -16.55
C THR A 225 5.68 -2.99 -16.53
N GLU A 226 5.49 -2.31 -15.40
CA GLU A 226 5.95 -0.97 -15.12
C GLU A 226 7.07 -0.98 -14.07
N ARG A 227 7.43 0.20 -13.55
CA ARG A 227 8.43 0.30 -12.50
C ARG A 227 7.95 -0.43 -11.23
N PRO A 228 8.73 -1.33 -10.60
CA PRO A 228 8.29 -2.00 -9.37
C PRO A 228 8.08 -1.03 -8.20
N MET A 229 7.23 -1.43 -7.25
CA MET A 229 7.19 -0.86 -5.91
C MET A 229 7.98 -1.74 -4.94
N LEU A 230 8.66 -1.11 -3.98
CA LEU A 230 9.27 -1.76 -2.83
C LEU A 230 8.77 -1.13 -1.54
N ASP A 231 8.62 -1.95 -0.52
CA ASP A 231 8.45 -1.48 0.85
C ASP A 231 9.81 -1.54 1.56
N TYR A 232 10.18 -0.40 2.14
CA TYR A 232 11.38 -0.24 2.93
C TYR A 232 11.01 0.01 4.39
N SER A 233 11.51 -0.85 5.25
CA SER A 233 11.44 -0.73 6.69
C SER A 233 12.75 -1.17 7.33
N GLU A 234 12.88 -0.88 8.62
CA GLU A 234 13.98 -1.29 9.46
C GLU A 234 13.45 -1.84 10.78
N GLN A 235 14.23 -2.71 11.41
CA GLN A 235 13.89 -3.25 12.73
C GLN A 235 14.08 -2.19 13.82
N GLU A 236 13.06 -1.95 14.63
CA GLU A 236 13.15 -1.13 15.84
C GLU A 236 14.10 -1.81 16.85
N ARG A 237 15.11 -1.06 17.30
CA ARG A 237 16.16 -1.57 18.18
C ARG A 237 15.59 -1.99 19.53
N GLY A 238 15.84 -3.25 19.92
CA GLY A 238 15.38 -3.80 21.19
C GLY A 238 13.91 -4.21 21.24
N ALA A 239 13.17 -4.05 20.13
CA ALA A 239 11.81 -4.56 19.99
C ALA A 239 11.81 -6.02 19.47
N LYS A 240 10.63 -6.64 19.43
CA LYS A 240 10.46 -7.95 18.80
C LYS A 240 10.73 -7.86 17.28
N PRO A 241 11.18 -8.96 16.64
CA PRO A 241 11.32 -9.01 15.18
C PRO A 241 10.04 -8.57 14.45
N GLY A 242 10.19 -7.78 13.39
CA GLY A 242 9.10 -7.25 12.56
C GLY A 242 8.51 -5.92 13.06
N VAL A 243 8.95 -5.39 14.21
CA VAL A 243 8.51 -4.05 14.65
C VAL A 243 9.26 -2.99 13.84
N HIS A 244 8.51 -2.20 13.06
CA HIS A 244 9.09 -1.13 12.23
C HIS A 244 9.72 -0.03 13.07
N ALA A 245 10.87 0.44 12.62
CA ALA A 245 11.63 1.51 13.24
C ALA A 245 10.83 2.81 13.34
N SER A 246 11.10 3.55 14.40
CA SER A 246 10.56 4.89 14.64
C SER A 246 10.97 5.89 13.55
N THR A 247 12.18 5.75 13.02
CA THR A 247 12.76 6.54 11.93
C THR A 247 13.69 5.69 11.08
N LEU A 248 13.87 6.07 9.83
CA LEU A 248 14.90 5.58 8.92
C LEU A 248 16.31 5.94 9.41
N SER A 249 17.24 5.00 9.26
CA SER A 249 18.69 5.14 9.39
C SER A 249 19.29 5.49 8.04
N GLU A 250 19.98 6.63 7.97
CA GLU A 250 20.50 7.16 6.72
C GLU A 250 21.56 6.25 6.07
N ASP A 251 22.48 5.71 6.87
CA ASP A 251 23.52 4.78 6.39
C ASP A 251 22.92 3.49 5.83
N ASN A 252 21.88 2.96 6.48
CA ASN A 252 21.24 1.72 6.05
C ASN A 252 20.44 1.96 4.77
N PHE A 253 19.74 3.09 4.67
CA PHE A 253 19.00 3.44 3.47
C PHE A 253 19.91 3.74 2.28
N ALA A 254 21.03 4.44 2.49
CA ALA A 254 22.02 4.67 1.45
C ALA A 254 22.56 3.35 0.88
N LYS A 255 22.98 2.42 1.76
CA LYS A 255 23.42 1.07 1.36
C LYS A 255 22.33 0.27 0.62
N PHE A 256 21.09 0.38 1.08
CA PHE A 256 19.94 -0.24 0.40
C PHE A 256 19.76 0.31 -1.02
N ALA A 257 19.87 1.63 -1.20
CA ALA A 257 19.68 2.31 -2.47
C ALA A 257 20.84 2.11 -3.47
N GLU A 258 22.06 1.81 -3.00
CA GLU A 258 23.24 1.60 -3.88
C GLU A 258 22.99 0.53 -4.94
N GLY A 259 22.40 -0.62 -4.55
CA GLY A 259 22.14 -1.76 -5.42
C GLY A 259 20.83 -1.71 -6.20
N LEU A 260 20.08 -0.60 -6.13
CA LEU A 260 18.74 -0.49 -6.71
C LEU A 260 18.63 0.68 -7.68
N ASP A 261 18.06 0.42 -8.86
CA ASP A 261 17.73 1.44 -9.85
C ASP A 261 16.36 1.13 -10.48
N GLY A 262 15.65 2.16 -10.93
CA GLY A 262 14.37 2.01 -11.60
C GLY A 262 13.32 1.30 -10.73
N VAL A 263 13.15 1.80 -9.50
CA VAL A 263 12.17 1.33 -8.51
C VAL A 263 11.62 2.52 -7.72
N ASP A 264 10.40 2.40 -7.22
CA ASP A 264 9.80 3.38 -6.29
C ASP A 264 9.66 2.77 -4.90
N VAL A 265 10.01 3.54 -3.88
CA VAL A 265 10.19 3.02 -2.51
C VAL A 265 9.18 3.68 -1.57
N MET A 266 8.36 2.86 -0.93
CA MET A 266 7.47 3.25 0.15
C MET A 266 8.17 3.05 1.49
N LEU A 267 8.26 4.09 2.31
CA LEU A 267 8.85 4.02 3.64
C LEU A 267 7.80 3.64 4.68
N GLU A 268 8.01 2.52 5.37
CA GLU A 268 7.10 1.99 6.38
C GLU A 268 7.58 2.27 7.82
N VAL A 269 8.02 3.49 8.09
CA VAL A 269 8.54 3.90 9.41
C VAL A 269 7.55 4.83 10.15
N LYS A 270 7.67 4.92 11.48
CA LYS A 270 6.65 5.59 12.31
C LYS A 270 6.60 7.11 12.13
N ASP A 271 7.72 7.76 11.81
CA ASP A 271 7.83 9.21 11.66
C ASP A 271 7.53 9.74 10.25
N LYS A 272 7.08 8.86 9.34
CA LYS A 272 6.44 9.18 8.06
C LYS A 272 7.23 10.19 7.21
N GLU A 273 6.75 11.42 7.08
CA GLU A 273 7.31 12.43 6.21
C GLU A 273 8.76 12.80 6.60
N LYS A 274 9.12 12.66 7.88
CA LYS A 274 10.47 13.00 8.36
C LYS A 274 11.52 12.07 7.78
N SER A 275 11.22 10.77 7.72
CA SER A 275 12.07 9.80 7.03
C SER A 275 12.01 9.94 5.52
N ALA A 276 10.86 10.34 4.96
CA ALA A 276 10.78 10.64 3.52
C ALA A 276 11.71 11.80 3.13
N LEU A 277 11.81 12.86 3.94
CA LEU A 277 12.75 13.96 3.72
C LEU A 277 14.22 13.50 3.77
N LYS A 278 14.58 12.59 4.69
CA LYS A 278 15.92 11.98 4.74
C LYS A 278 16.20 11.18 3.47
N ALA A 279 15.28 10.31 3.07
CA ALA A 279 15.41 9.49 1.87
C ALA A 279 15.53 10.33 0.60
N VAL A 280 14.73 11.39 0.46
CA VAL A 280 14.83 12.35 -0.65
C VAL A 280 16.22 12.99 -0.70
N ARG A 281 16.75 13.46 0.44
CA ARG A 281 18.10 14.04 0.49
C ARG A 281 19.16 13.04 0.03
N ILE A 282 19.14 11.83 0.59
CA ILE A 282 20.09 10.77 0.27
C ILE A 282 20.05 10.41 -1.22
N LEU A 283 18.85 10.16 -1.77
CA LEU A 283 18.72 9.81 -3.20
C LEU A 283 19.11 10.96 -4.12
N ARG A 284 18.89 12.21 -3.71
CA ARG A 284 19.34 13.39 -4.47
C ARG A 284 20.86 13.48 -4.49
N GLU A 285 21.53 13.28 -3.36
CA GLU A 285 22.99 13.23 -3.26
C GLU A 285 23.60 12.08 -4.07
N MET A 286 22.89 10.95 -4.17
CA MET A 286 23.27 9.80 -4.99
C MET A 286 22.95 9.96 -6.48
N GLY A 287 22.25 11.02 -6.89
CA GLY A 287 21.78 11.19 -8.28
C GLY A 287 20.73 10.16 -8.71
N LYS A 288 20.00 9.57 -7.77
CA LYS A 288 18.99 8.50 -7.98
C LYS A 288 17.55 8.98 -7.76
N LEU A 289 17.33 10.20 -7.28
CA LEU A 289 16.00 10.80 -7.17
C LEU A 289 15.47 11.20 -8.56
N GLU A 290 14.21 10.89 -8.84
CA GLU A 290 13.52 11.39 -10.06
C GLU A 290 12.98 12.80 -9.87
#